data_AF-A0A3C1Q0W0-F1
#
_entry.id   AF-A0A3C1Q0W0-F1
#
_cell.length_a   1.000
_cell.length_b   1.000
_cell.length_c   1.000
_cell.angle_alpha   90.00
_cell.angle_beta   90.00
_cell.angle_gamma   90.00
#
_symmetry.space_group_name_H-M   'P 1'
#
loop_
_entity.id
_entity.type
_entity.pdbx_description
1 polymer ?
#
loop_
_entity_poly.entity_id
_entity_poly.type
_entity_poly.pdbx_seq_one_letter_code
_entity_poly.pdbx_strand_id
1 'polypeptide(L)'
;MTTRRGFLRGLGGAALALPWMESYAAKTLTSGVAKRMAHFYVPIGVVRRGFFPGEADATIPKGNLGSLRRSLDKQDPNFSVRSLDHLTPTMMPLSGLKNKINLITGMDRTFQQGTDVHAQCASCYLSSAPPYTIKGTAWPLNRTLDHLVADVAGKETPFST
;
A
#
# COMPACT_ATOMS: atom_id res chain seq x y z
N MET A 1 4.47 52.36 -2.42
CA MET A 1 5.93 52.22 -2.61
C MET A 1 6.38 50.87 -2.08
N THR A 2 6.95 50.01 -2.92
CA THR A 2 7.57 48.74 -2.51
C THR A 2 8.96 49.00 -1.95
N THR A 3 9.25 48.58 -0.72
CA THR A 3 10.57 48.74 -0.11
C THR A 3 11.51 47.62 -0.57
N ARG A 4 12.83 47.87 -0.64
CA ARG A 4 13.85 46.85 -0.95
C ARG A 4 13.68 45.59 -0.09
N ARG A 5 13.38 45.78 1.20
CA ARG A 5 13.15 44.68 2.16
C ARG A 5 11.89 43.88 1.82
N GLY A 6 10.80 44.55 1.43
CA GLY A 6 9.58 43.88 0.96
C GLY A 6 9.81 43.08 -0.31
N PHE A 7 10.53 43.66 -1.27
CA PHE A 7 10.90 42.98 -2.52
C PHE A 7 11.75 41.72 -2.29
N LEU A 8 12.80 41.80 -1.46
CA LEU A 8 13.67 40.66 -1.16
C LEU A 8 12.95 39.56 -0.38
N ARG A 9 12.05 39.90 0.56
CA ARG A 9 11.21 38.92 1.25
C ARG A 9 10.23 38.22 0.32
N GLY A 10 9.64 38.96 -0.63
CA GLY A 10 8.77 38.40 -1.65
C GLY A 10 9.51 37.42 -2.58
N LEU A 11 10.69 37.81 -3.08
CA LEU A 11 11.54 36.93 -3.90
C LEU A 11 12.02 35.69 -3.14
N GLY A 12 12.47 35.87 -1.90
CA GLY A 12 12.91 34.74 -1.06
C GLY A 12 11.77 33.76 -0.77
N GLY A 13 10.58 34.26 -0.44
CA GLY A 13 9.40 33.44 -0.24
C GLY A 13 8.96 32.70 -1.50
N ALA A 14 8.95 33.38 -2.65
CA ALA A 14 8.64 32.77 -3.93
C ALA A 14 9.67 31.69 -4.30
N ALA A 15 10.97 31.96 -4.16
CA ALA A 15 12.04 31.00 -4.46
C ALA A 15 11.98 29.74 -3.59
N LEU A 16 11.61 29.87 -2.31
CA LEU A 16 11.44 28.74 -1.40
C LEU A 16 10.13 27.98 -1.61
N ALA A 17 9.07 28.64 -2.09
CA ALA A 17 7.77 28.02 -2.34
C ALA A 17 7.66 27.38 -3.74
N LEU A 18 8.41 27.89 -4.72
CA LEU A 18 8.43 27.41 -6.12
C LEU A 18 8.61 25.88 -6.23
N PRO A 19 9.47 25.22 -5.42
CA PRO A 19 9.60 23.77 -5.43
C PRO A 19 8.40 22.99 -4.89
N TRP A 20 7.38 23.64 -4.34
CA TRP A 20 6.14 22.98 -3.88
C TRP A 20 4.93 23.32 -4.74
N MET A 21 5.13 24.12 -5.80
CA MET A 21 4.11 24.48 -6.77
C MET A 21 4.31 23.67 -8.05
N GLU A 22 4.04 22.36 -8.00
CA GLU A 22 4.19 21.43 -9.15
C GLU A 22 3.52 21.95 -10.44
N SER A 23 2.42 22.70 -10.33
CA SER A 23 1.71 23.29 -11.47
C SER A 23 2.49 24.40 -12.20
N TYR A 24 3.54 24.94 -11.58
CA TYR A 24 4.38 26.02 -12.10
C TYR A 24 5.82 25.59 -12.36
N ALA A 25 6.20 24.37 -11.98
CA ALA A 25 7.48 23.80 -12.36
C ALA A 25 7.58 23.77 -13.89
N ALA A 26 8.75 24.10 -14.44
CA ALA A 26 9.00 23.94 -15.86
C ALA A 26 8.61 22.51 -16.24
N LYS A 27 7.80 22.37 -17.29
CA LYS A 27 7.31 21.08 -17.76
C LYS A 27 8.52 20.27 -18.24
N THR A 28 9.19 19.55 -17.33
CA THR A 28 10.11 18.50 -17.71
C THR A 28 9.25 17.55 -18.52
N LEU A 29 9.57 17.40 -19.80
CA LEU A 29 8.91 16.48 -20.71
C LEU A 29 9.25 15.06 -20.27
N THR A 30 8.80 14.62 -19.10
CA THR A 30 8.74 13.20 -18.80
C THR A 30 7.71 12.62 -19.75
N SER A 31 8.19 11.92 -20.78
CA SER A 31 7.31 11.28 -21.75
C SER A 31 6.59 10.13 -21.06
N GLY A 32 5.27 10.27 -20.85
CA GLY A 32 4.44 9.20 -20.29
C GLY A 32 3.39 9.71 -19.31
N VAL A 33 2.40 8.85 -19.04
CA VAL A 33 1.44 9.09 -17.95
C VAL A 33 2.17 8.95 -16.63
N ALA A 34 2.11 9.97 -15.77
CA ALA A 34 2.75 9.94 -14.46
C ALA A 34 2.25 8.73 -13.65
N LYS A 35 3.19 7.85 -13.27
CA LYS A 35 2.88 6.70 -12.40
C LYS A 35 2.66 7.23 -10.98
N ARG A 36 1.50 6.93 -10.41
CA ARG A 36 1.16 7.26 -9.02
C ARG A 36 0.90 5.97 -8.25
N MET A 37 1.29 5.95 -6.98
CA MET A 37 1.03 4.85 -6.08
C MET A 37 -0.06 5.26 -5.08
N ALA A 38 -1.06 4.39 -4.89
CA ALA A 38 -2.06 4.54 -3.84
C ALA A 38 -2.21 3.21 -3.10
N HIS A 39 -2.36 3.29 -1.78
CA HIS A 39 -2.61 2.14 -0.93
C HIS A 39 -4.01 2.22 -0.34
N PHE A 40 -4.78 1.16 -0.53
CA PHE A 40 -6.08 0.98 0.12
C PHE A 40 -5.97 -0.17 1.09
N TYR A 41 -6.18 0.11 2.37
CA TYR A 41 -6.21 -0.90 3.40
C TYR A 41 -7.67 -1.20 3.76
N VAL A 42 -8.04 -2.47 3.62
CA VAL A 42 -9.36 -2.97 4.06
C VAL A 42 -9.12 -3.86 5.27
N PRO A 43 -9.22 -3.33 6.50
CA PRO A 43 -9.22 -4.19 7.69
C PRO A 43 -10.44 -5.09 7.66
N ILE A 44 -10.35 -6.24 8.36
CA ILE A 44 -11.43 -7.08 8.88
C ILE A 44 -12.84 -6.76 8.33
N GLY A 45 -13.49 -7.73 7.70
CA GLY A 45 -14.88 -7.57 7.21
C GLY A 45 -15.11 -7.97 5.76
N VAL A 46 -14.06 -8.46 5.07
CA VAL A 46 -14.23 -9.07 3.76
C VAL A 46 -14.79 -10.49 3.87
N VAL A 47 -15.78 -10.81 3.04
CA VAL A 47 -16.21 -12.19 2.83
C VAL A 47 -15.19 -12.87 1.93
N ARG A 48 -14.24 -13.61 2.52
CA ARG A 48 -13.06 -14.17 1.82
C ARG A 48 -13.40 -14.93 0.54
N ARG A 49 -14.40 -15.83 0.59
CA ARG A 49 -14.88 -16.59 -0.58
C ARG A 49 -15.36 -15.73 -1.75
N GLY A 50 -15.80 -14.49 -1.47
CA GLY A 50 -16.19 -13.52 -2.48
C GLY A 50 -15.03 -12.70 -3.02
N PHE A 51 -13.89 -12.68 -2.34
CA PHE A 51 -12.75 -11.82 -2.65
C PHE A 51 -11.54 -12.57 -3.24
N PHE A 52 -11.29 -13.81 -2.81
CA PHE A 52 -10.12 -14.59 -3.23
C PHE A 52 -10.49 -15.69 -4.24
N PRO A 53 -9.88 -15.73 -5.44
CA PRO A 53 -10.03 -16.82 -6.39
C PRO A 53 -9.70 -18.18 -5.78
N GLY A 54 -10.49 -19.20 -6.10
CA GLY A 54 -10.33 -20.55 -5.53
C GLY A 54 -10.93 -20.76 -4.14
N GLU A 55 -11.37 -19.72 -3.44
CA GLU A 55 -12.06 -19.82 -2.14
C GLU A 55 -13.60 -19.78 -2.27
N ALA A 56 -14.16 -19.79 -3.49
CA ALA A 56 -15.59 -19.53 -3.73
C ALA A 56 -16.55 -20.50 -3.00
N ASP A 57 -16.11 -21.74 -2.79
CA ASP A 57 -16.88 -22.80 -2.12
C ASP A 57 -16.58 -22.92 -0.61
N ALA A 58 -15.73 -22.04 -0.08
CA ALA A 58 -15.38 -22.00 1.33
C ALA A 58 -16.63 -21.82 2.22
N THR A 59 -16.60 -22.48 3.38
CA THR A 59 -17.73 -22.46 4.30
C THR A 59 -17.77 -21.12 5.02
N ILE A 60 -18.92 -20.44 4.99
CA ILE A 60 -19.09 -19.19 5.75
C ILE A 60 -19.29 -19.57 7.23
N PRO A 61 -18.42 -19.11 8.15
CA PRO A 61 -18.61 -19.34 9.57
C PRO A 61 -19.93 -18.71 10.05
N LYS A 62 -20.70 -19.46 10.85
CA LYS A 62 -21.88 -18.90 11.53
C LYS A 62 -21.45 -18.26 12.84
N GLY A 63 -21.39 -16.93 12.86
CA GLY A 63 -21.08 -16.15 14.06
C GLY A 63 -19.61 -16.25 14.49
N ASN A 64 -19.36 -15.95 15.77
CA ASN A 64 -18.01 -15.98 16.34
C ASN A 64 -17.58 -17.43 16.61
N LEU A 65 -16.44 -17.84 16.06
CA LEU A 65 -15.86 -19.18 16.23
C LEU A 65 -15.13 -19.38 17.58
N GLY A 66 -15.30 -18.45 18.52
CA GLY A 66 -14.77 -18.56 19.88
C GLY A 66 -13.25 -18.56 19.91
N SER A 67 -12.65 -19.65 20.39
CA SER A 67 -11.19 -19.77 20.55
C SER A 67 -10.46 -20.23 19.28
N LEU A 68 -11.17 -20.47 18.17
CA LEU A 68 -10.55 -20.86 16.91
C LEU A 68 -9.71 -19.69 16.35
N ARG A 69 -8.38 -19.83 16.40
CA ARG A 69 -7.43 -18.83 15.88
C ARG A 69 -6.88 -19.14 14.48
N ARG A 70 -7.52 -20.08 13.76
CA ARG A 70 -7.11 -20.51 12.41
C ARG A 70 -8.27 -20.41 11.45
N SER A 71 -7.97 -20.31 10.16
CA SER A 71 -8.98 -20.39 9.11
C SER A 71 -9.66 -21.76 9.12
N LEU A 72 -10.94 -21.81 8.74
CA LEU A 72 -11.69 -23.06 8.61
C LEU A 72 -11.19 -23.87 7.41
N ASP A 73 -10.87 -23.18 6.31
CA ASP A 73 -10.42 -23.78 5.07
C ASP A 73 -8.89 -23.67 4.93
N LYS A 74 -8.31 -24.55 4.10
CA LYS A 74 -6.89 -24.51 3.78
C LYS A 74 -6.60 -23.28 2.92
N GLN A 75 -5.62 -22.50 3.36
CA GLN A 75 -5.04 -21.41 2.57
C GLN A 75 -3.75 -21.92 1.93
N ASP A 76 -3.46 -21.51 0.68
CA ASP A 76 -2.15 -21.75 0.08
C ASP A 76 -1.13 -20.82 0.77
N PRO A 77 -0.15 -21.36 1.52
CA PRO A 77 0.83 -20.55 2.22
C PRO A 77 1.93 -20.01 1.28
N ASN A 78 1.94 -20.44 0.01
CA ASN A 78 3.01 -20.11 -0.92
C ASN A 78 2.64 -18.87 -1.74
N PHE A 79 3.45 -17.84 -1.55
CA PHE A 79 3.38 -16.60 -2.31
C PHE A 79 3.55 -16.87 -3.80
N SER A 80 2.61 -16.39 -4.60
CA SER A 80 2.80 -16.34 -6.06
C SER A 80 2.06 -15.15 -6.65
N VAL A 81 2.79 -14.35 -7.43
CA VAL A 81 2.17 -13.35 -8.30
C VAL A 81 1.52 -14.10 -9.45
N ARG A 82 0.21 -13.95 -9.63
CA ARG A 82 -0.51 -14.55 -10.74
C ARG A 82 -1.37 -13.48 -11.42
N SER A 83 -1.46 -13.57 -12.75
CA SER A 83 -2.47 -12.81 -13.47
C SER A 83 -3.85 -13.29 -13.04
N LEU A 84 -4.80 -12.36 -12.97
CA LEU A 84 -6.13 -12.66 -12.49
C LEU A 84 -6.93 -13.37 -13.58
N ASP A 85 -6.93 -14.71 -13.57
CA ASP A 85 -7.56 -15.53 -14.61
C ASP A 85 -9.09 -15.42 -14.62
N HIS A 86 -9.71 -15.32 -13.45
CA HIS A 86 -11.15 -15.13 -13.28
C HIS A 86 -11.41 -14.16 -12.14
N LEU A 87 -12.46 -13.37 -12.27
CA LEU A 87 -12.89 -12.45 -11.22
C LEU A 87 -13.81 -13.20 -10.25
N THR A 88 -13.61 -12.95 -8.97
CA THR A 88 -14.55 -13.40 -7.95
C THR A 88 -15.84 -12.57 -8.02
N PRO A 89 -16.95 -13.01 -7.40
CA PRO A 89 -18.21 -12.26 -7.42
C PRO A 89 -18.07 -10.81 -6.96
N THR A 90 -17.27 -10.53 -5.92
CA THR A 90 -17.03 -9.17 -5.42
C THR A 90 -16.20 -8.33 -6.40
N MET A 91 -15.36 -8.96 -7.23
CA MET A 91 -14.50 -8.26 -8.18
C MET A 91 -15.13 -8.09 -9.56
N MET A 92 -16.32 -8.64 -9.84
CA MET A 92 -16.99 -8.53 -11.15
C MET A 92 -17.09 -7.09 -11.71
N PRO A 93 -17.35 -6.04 -10.88
CA PRO A 93 -17.34 -4.66 -11.38
C PRO A 93 -16.02 -4.21 -12.00
N LEU A 94 -14.91 -4.90 -11.70
CA LEU A 94 -13.58 -4.64 -12.24
C LEU A 94 -13.29 -5.38 -13.56
N SER A 95 -14.28 -6.03 -14.18
CA SER A 95 -14.13 -6.79 -15.44
C SER A 95 -13.43 -6.01 -16.56
N GLY A 96 -13.75 -4.73 -16.73
CA GLY A 96 -13.08 -3.86 -17.72
C GLY A 96 -11.60 -3.58 -17.42
N LEU A 97 -11.12 -3.89 -16.22
CA LEU A 97 -9.75 -3.68 -15.77
C LEU A 97 -8.98 -4.96 -15.50
N LYS A 98 -9.58 -6.15 -15.71
CA LYS A 98 -8.97 -7.46 -15.42
C LYS A 98 -7.55 -7.59 -15.98
N ASN A 99 -7.35 -7.22 -17.25
CA ASN A 99 -6.05 -7.31 -17.94
C ASN A 99 -5.03 -6.24 -17.50
N LYS A 100 -5.41 -5.35 -16.57
CA LYS A 100 -4.59 -4.27 -16.02
C LYS A 100 -4.30 -4.47 -14.53
N ILE A 101 -4.81 -5.54 -13.92
CA ILE A 101 -4.69 -5.81 -12.49
C ILE A 101 -3.98 -7.15 -12.30
N ASN A 102 -2.98 -7.15 -11.41
CA ASN A 102 -2.40 -8.38 -10.89
C ASN A 102 -2.93 -8.63 -9.48
N LEU A 103 -3.16 -9.90 -9.15
CA LEU A 103 -3.52 -10.29 -7.80
C LEU A 103 -2.29 -10.92 -7.12
N ILE A 104 -1.95 -10.37 -5.96
CA ILE A 104 -0.86 -10.88 -5.12
C ILE A 104 -1.50 -11.37 -3.82
N THR A 105 -1.49 -12.69 -3.62
CA THR A 105 -2.02 -13.35 -2.42
C THR A 105 -0.91 -13.93 -1.56
N GLY A 106 -1.28 -14.47 -0.40
CA GLY A 106 -0.35 -15.11 0.51
C GLY A 106 0.57 -14.15 1.24
N MET A 107 0.31 -12.83 1.18
CA MET A 107 1.09 -11.78 1.88
C MET A 107 0.83 -11.74 3.39
N ASP A 108 0.79 -12.91 4.01
CA ASP A 108 0.65 -13.04 5.46
C ASP A 108 2.00 -12.82 6.12
N ARG A 109 1.96 -12.16 7.26
CA ARG A 109 3.13 -11.99 8.13
C ARG A 109 3.09 -13.01 9.26
N THR A 110 4.27 -13.44 9.70
CA THR A 110 4.40 -14.24 10.92
C THR A 110 3.92 -13.43 12.12
N PHE A 111 2.95 -13.98 12.87
CA PHE A 111 2.48 -13.37 14.11
C PHE A 111 3.60 -13.35 15.16
N GLN A 112 3.84 -12.18 15.77
CA GLN A 112 4.75 -12.05 16.91
C GLN A 112 3.92 -11.88 18.18
N GLN A 113 4.19 -12.72 19.18
CA GLN A 113 3.57 -12.57 20.49
C GLN A 113 4.09 -11.32 21.20
N GLY A 114 3.22 -10.67 21.97
CA GLY A 114 3.57 -9.47 22.75
C GLY A 114 2.78 -8.22 22.39
N THR A 115 1.98 -8.25 21.32
CA THR A 115 1.09 -7.13 20.97
C THR A 115 -0.28 -7.56 20.50
N ASP A 116 -1.19 -6.59 20.46
CA ASP A 116 -2.50 -6.73 19.84
C ASP A 116 -2.40 -7.00 18.32
N VAL A 117 -3.34 -7.79 17.79
CA VAL A 117 -3.40 -8.19 16.37
C VAL A 117 -3.64 -7.02 15.42
N HIS A 118 -4.32 -5.95 15.86
CA HIS A 118 -4.65 -4.81 15.02
C HIS A 118 -3.42 -3.96 14.73
N ALA A 119 -2.51 -3.81 15.69
CA ALA A 119 -1.26 -3.09 15.46
C ALA A 119 -0.21 -3.94 14.71
N GLN A 120 -0.67 -5.10 14.26
CA GLN A 120 0.06 -6.15 13.59
C GLN A 120 -0.79 -6.54 12.35
N CYS A 121 -1.47 -5.58 11.71
CA CYS A 121 -2.33 -5.79 10.53
C CYS A 121 -1.64 -5.33 9.22
N ALA A 122 -2.30 -5.47 8.06
CA ALA A 122 -1.65 -5.30 6.76
C ALA A 122 -1.13 -3.88 6.47
N SER A 123 -1.68 -2.81 7.08
CA SER A 123 -1.08 -1.48 6.97
C SER A 123 0.33 -1.44 7.58
N CYS A 124 0.55 -2.20 8.66
CA CYS A 124 1.85 -2.37 9.28
C CYS A 124 2.77 -3.28 8.46
N TYR A 125 2.24 -4.22 7.66
CA TYR A 125 3.06 -5.07 6.78
C TYR A 125 3.92 -4.23 5.83
N LEU A 126 3.32 -3.18 5.24
CA LEU A 126 4.03 -2.27 4.34
C LEU A 126 5.21 -1.57 4.99
N SER A 127 5.26 -1.51 6.32
CA SER A 127 6.31 -0.85 7.11
C SER A 127 7.05 -1.82 8.05
N SER A 128 6.91 -3.14 7.87
CA SER A 128 7.47 -4.12 8.81
C SER A 128 8.89 -4.59 8.42
N ALA A 129 9.74 -4.79 9.43
CA ALA A 129 11.01 -5.49 9.30
C ALA A 129 10.79 -7.02 9.25
N PRO A 130 11.77 -7.81 8.76
CA PRO A 130 11.71 -9.25 8.88
C PRO A 130 11.58 -9.68 10.37
N PRO A 131 10.88 -10.79 10.67
CA PRO A 131 10.62 -11.20 12.05
C PRO A 131 11.89 -11.28 12.91
N TYR A 132 11.80 -10.78 14.14
CA TYR A 132 12.88 -10.80 15.15
C TYR A 132 14.18 -10.06 14.81
N THR A 133 14.24 -9.32 13.69
CA THR A 133 15.43 -8.54 13.31
C THR A 133 15.63 -7.30 14.18
N ILE A 134 14.54 -6.62 14.56
CA ILE A 134 14.56 -5.46 15.45
C ILE A 134 14.22 -5.93 16.86
N LYS A 135 15.15 -5.73 17.81
CA LYS A 135 15.02 -6.15 19.21
C LYS A 135 14.55 -4.99 20.09
N GLY A 136 13.94 -5.32 21.23
CA GLY A 136 13.54 -4.32 22.25
C GLY A 136 12.30 -3.50 21.92
N THR A 137 11.62 -3.82 20.82
CA THR A 137 10.33 -3.23 20.44
C THR A 137 9.37 -4.33 20.04
N ALA A 138 8.10 -4.13 20.36
CA ALA A 138 7.03 -5.01 19.91
C ALA A 138 6.53 -4.63 18.50
N TRP A 139 7.01 -3.50 17.97
CA TRP A 139 6.75 -2.98 16.62
C TRP A 139 8.03 -3.02 15.78
N PRO A 140 8.29 -4.11 15.05
CA PRO A 140 9.44 -4.19 14.15
C PRO A 140 9.15 -3.36 12.90
N LEU A 141 9.33 -2.03 12.99
CA LEU A 141 9.13 -1.11 11.87
C LEU A 141 10.43 -0.87 11.12
N ASN A 142 10.36 -0.92 9.80
CA ASN A 142 11.46 -0.61 8.89
C ASN A 142 10.94 0.29 7.77
N ARG A 143 11.80 0.53 6.78
CA ARG A 143 11.48 1.25 5.57
C ARG A 143 10.20 0.72 4.91
N THR A 144 9.32 1.64 4.55
CA THR A 144 7.99 1.33 4.02
C THR A 144 8.00 1.05 2.52
N LEU A 145 6.97 0.35 2.01
CA LEU A 145 6.85 0.06 0.57
C LEU A 145 6.77 1.34 -0.27
N ASP A 146 6.09 2.38 0.19
CA ASP A 146 6.05 3.68 -0.48
C ASP A 146 7.43 4.34 -0.54
N HIS A 147 8.28 4.19 0.49
CA HIS A 147 9.67 4.62 0.38
C HIS A 147 10.42 3.84 -0.72
N LEU A 148 10.24 2.52 -0.82
CA LEU A 148 10.86 1.71 -1.87
C LEU A 148 10.41 2.12 -3.27
N VAL A 149 9.11 2.42 -3.43
CA VAL A 149 8.57 2.92 -4.70
C VAL A 149 9.09 4.32 -5.01
N ALA A 150 9.24 5.18 -3.99
CA ALA A 150 9.77 6.53 -4.16
C ALA A 150 11.22 6.55 -4.70
N ASP A 151 12.07 5.58 -4.35
CA ASP A 151 13.44 5.48 -4.93
C ASP A 151 13.47 5.32 -6.45
N VAL A 152 12.38 4.83 -7.01
CA VAL A 152 12.25 4.54 -8.43
C VAL A 152 11.39 5.61 -9.09
N ALA A 153 10.14 5.77 -8.62
CA ALA A 153 9.18 6.70 -9.21
C ALA A 153 9.50 8.17 -8.90
N GLY A 154 10.14 8.45 -7.75
CA GLY A 154 10.52 9.80 -7.32
C GLY A 154 11.52 10.46 -8.26
N LYS A 155 12.40 9.69 -8.90
CA LYS A 155 13.39 10.16 -9.88
C LYS A 155 12.77 10.79 -11.14
N GLU A 156 11.53 10.41 -11.46
CA GLU A 156 10.79 10.91 -12.62
C GLU A 156 9.86 12.08 -12.24
N THR A 157 9.85 12.51 -10.97
CA THR A 157 9.04 13.65 -10.53
C THR A 157 9.77 14.98 -10.75
N PRO A 158 9.05 16.13 -10.83
CA PRO A 158 9.68 17.44 -10.95
C PRO A 158 10.69 17.76 -9.83
N PHE A 159 10.54 17.13 -8.67
CA PHE A 159 11.40 17.29 -7.49
C PHE A 159 12.00 15.95 -7.09
N SER A 160 12.93 15.46 -7.93
CA SER A 160 13.61 14.19 -7.68
C SER A 160 14.42 14.22 -6.38
N THR A 161 14.25 13.18 -5.57
CA THR A 161 15.01 12.87 -4.35
C THR A 161 15.80 11.58 -4.51
#